data_AF-A0A383BA09-F1
#
_entry.id   AF-A0A383BA09-F1
#
_cell.length_a   1.000
_cell.length_b   1.000
_cell.length_c   1.000
_cell.angle_alpha   90.00
_cell.angle_beta   90.00
_cell.angle_gamma   90.00
#
_symmetry.space_group_name_H-M   'P 1'
#
loop_
_entity.id
_entity.type
_entity.pdbx_description
1 polymer ?
#
loop_
_entity_poly.entity_id
_entity_poly.type
_entity_poly.pdbx_seq_one_letter_code
_entity_poly.pdbx_strand_id
1 'polypeptide(L)' 'MKKYRIIQKDILCSDMEEKDALETLQMFQSTNPDKKYEIEEYDPEANRMGRDPDLH' A
#
# COMPACT_ATOMS: atom_id res chain seq x y z
N MET A 1 5.61 10.56 3.59
CA MET A 1 5.90 10.21 2.17
C MET A 1 4.92 9.12 1.76
N LYS A 2 4.07 9.32 0.74
CA LYS A 2 3.02 8.35 0.38
C LYS A 2 3.64 7.06 -0.17
N LYS A 3 3.22 5.91 0.36
CA LYS A 3 3.60 4.58 -0.11
C LYS A 3 2.36 3.84 -0.55
N TYR A 4 2.56 2.90 -1.46
CA TYR A 4 1.49 2.08 -2.03
C TYR A 4 1.71 0.62 -1.65
N ARG A 5 0.61 -0.07 -1.41
CA ARG A 5 0.59 -1.52 -1.17
C ARG A 5 -0.50 -2.17 -2.01
N ILE A 6 -0.24 -3.40 -2.45
CA ILE A 6 -1.21 -4.20 -3.19
C ILE A 6 -1.80 -5.23 -2.24
N ILE A 7 -3.12 -5.26 -2.15
CA ILE A 7 -3.90 -6.07 -1.24
C ILE A 7 -4.86 -6.94 -2.06
N GLN A 8 -5.11 -8.16 -1.60
CA GLN A 8 -6.15 -9.03 -2.17
C GLN A 8 -6.96 -9.73 -1.08
N LYS A 9 -6.30 -10.58 -0.31
CA LYS A 9 -6.80 -11.17 0.93
C LYS A 9 -5.83 -10.86 2.07
N ASP A 10 -4.56 -10.73 1.71
CA ASP A 10 -3.46 -10.32 2.55
C ASP A 10 -2.60 -9.29 1.77
N ILE A 11 -1.60 -8.72 2.44
CA ILE A 11 -0.69 -7.76 1.81
C ILE A 11 0.29 -8.55 0.92
N LEU A 12 0.18 -8.37 -0.40
CA LEU A 12 1.05 -9.05 -1.36
C LEU A 12 2.36 -8.29 -1.55
N CYS A 13 2.27 -6.98 -1.71
CA CYS A 13 3.40 -6.08 -1.85
C CYS A 13 3.15 -4.82 -1.02
N SER A 14 4.21 -4.28 -0.42
CA SER A 14 4.18 -3.05 0.37
C SER A 14 5.43 -2.21 0.11
N ASP A 15 5.43 -0.97 0.57
CA ASP A 15 6.51 0.02 0.39
C ASP A 15 6.81 0.40 -1.08
N MET A 16 5.83 0.31 -1.97
CA MET A 16 6.02 0.67 -3.37
C MET A 16 5.75 2.15 -3.64
N GLU A 17 6.36 2.66 -4.71
CA GLU A 17 5.95 3.93 -5.32
C GLU A 17 4.73 3.70 -6.22
N GLU A 18 4.04 4.79 -6.58
CA GLU A 18 2.79 4.73 -7.36
C GLU A 18 2.98 3.96 -8.69
N LYS A 19 4.09 4.24 -9.39
CA LYS A 19 4.41 3.61 -10.68
C LYS A 19 4.61 2.10 -10.54
N ASP A 20 5.45 1.68 -9.59
CA ASP A 20 5.70 0.27 -9.32
C ASP A 20 4.43 -0.47 -8.91
N ALA A 21 3.58 0.15 -8.09
CA ALA A 21 2.31 -0.44 -7.68
C ALA A 21 1.36 -0.64 -8.88
N LEU A 22 1.30 0.32 -9.80
CA LEU A 22 0.47 0.22 -11.01
C LEU A 22 0.99 -0.85 -11.99
N GLU A 23 2.30 -0.90 -12.23
CA GLU A 23 2.91 -1.94 -13.07
C GLU A 23 2.71 -3.33 -12.49
N THR A 24 2.93 -3.48 -11.19
CA THR A 24 2.74 -4.73 -10.46
C THR A 24 1.28 -5.17 -10.46
N LEU A 25 0.33 -4.23 -10.30
CA LEU A 25 -1.11 -4.51 -10.41
C LEU A 25 -1.47 -5.05 -11.80
N GLN A 26 -0.95 -4.43 -12.87
CA GLN A 26 -1.20 -4.91 -14.23
C GLN A 26 -0.64 -6.31 -14.47
N MET A 27 0.56 -6.60 -13.96
CA MET A 27 1.13 -7.95 -14.01
C MET A 27 0.25 -8.96 -13.25
N PHE A 28 -0.22 -8.60 -12.05
CA PHE A 28 -1.09 -9.47 -11.26
C PHE A 28 -2.43 -9.75 -11.95
N GLN A 29 -3.08 -8.73 -12.53
CA GLN A 29 -4.32 -8.91 -13.29
C GLN A 29 -4.08 -9.75 -14.56
N SER A 30 -2.95 -9.55 -15.24
CA SER A 30 -2.60 -10.34 -16.43
C SER A 30 -2.33 -11.81 -16.10
N THR A 31 -1.74 -12.07 -14.92
CA THR A 31 -1.42 -13.43 -14.47
C THR A 31 -2.65 -14.14 -13.90
N ASN A 32 -3.54 -13.41 -13.23
CA ASN A 32 -4.73 -13.96 -12.58
C ASN A 32 -5.94 -13.02 -12.81
N PRO A 33 -6.62 -13.11 -13.97
CA PRO A 33 -7.74 -12.23 -14.28
C PRO A 33 -8.97 -12.46 -13.37
N ASP A 34 -9.14 -13.66 -12.82
CA ASP A 34 -10.20 -13.99 -11.85
C ASP A 34 -10.02 -13.32 -10.49
N LYS A 35 -8.82 -12.82 -10.21
CA LYS A 35 -8.42 -12.32 -8.91
C LYS A 35 -8.54 -10.80 -8.88
N LYS A 36 -9.29 -10.28 -7.89
CA LYS A 36 -9.34 -8.85 -7.61
C LYS A 36 -8.15 -8.46 -6.73
N TYR A 37 -7.48 -7.41 -7.16
CA TYR A 37 -6.35 -6.80 -6.47
C TYR A 37 -6.68 -5.32 -6.27
N GLU A 38 -6.38 -4.80 -5.10
CA GLU A 38 -6.62 -3.40 -4.73
C GLU A 38 -5.28 -2.73 -4.41
N ILE A 39 -5.10 -1.51 -4.89
CA ILE A 39 -3.97 -0.66 -4.49
C ILE A 39 -4.48 0.23 -3.36
N GLU A 40 -3.76 0.24 -2.26
CA GLU A 40 -4.02 1.13 -1.15
C GLU A 40 -2.83 2.08 -0.95
N GLU A 41 -3.14 3.36 -0.85
CA GLU A 41 -2.18 4.40 -0.44
C GLU A 41 -2.14 4.46 1.09
N TYR A 42 -0.95 4.36 1.66
CA TYR A 42 -0.72 4.54 3.09
C TYR A 42 0.47 5.46 3.33
N ASP A 43 0.42 6.22 4.41
CA ASP A 43 1.58 7.00 4.85
C ASP A 43 2.28 6.25 6.00
N PRO A 44 3.51 5.73 5.79
CA PRO A 44 4.26 5.03 6.82
C PRO A 44 4.70 5.94 7.97
N GLU A 45 4.66 7.26 7.78
CA GLU A 45 5.05 8.25 8.77
C GLU A 45 3.85 8.83 9.53
N ALA A 46 2.61 8.64 9.04
CA ALA A 46 1.40 9.07 9.73
C ALA A 46 1.26 8.46 11.14
N ASN A 47 1.76 7.23 11.34
CA ASN A 47 1.83 6.61 12.67
C ASN A 47 2.95 7.15 13.59
N ARG A 48 3.80 8.07 13.11
CA ARG A 48 4.84 8.73 13.93
C ARG A 48 4.36 10.05 14.55
N MET A 49 3.17 10.54 14.23
CA MET A 49 2.53 11.65 14.95
C MET A 49 1.83 11.15 16.24
N GLY A 50 2.49 10.26 16.98
CA GLY A 50 2.06 9.73 18.28
C GLY A 50 2.96 10.20 19.41
N ARG A 51 3.40 11.46 19.37
CA ARG A 51 3.88 12.18 20.56
C ARG A 51 3.23 13.55 20.57
N ASP A 52 1.99 13.61 21.02
CA ASP A 52 1.55 14.75 21.81
C ASP A 52 2.40 14.76 23.09
N PRO A 53 3.35 15.69 23.25
CA PRO A 53 4.13 15.82 24.46
C PRO A 53 3.44 16.85 25.36
N ASP A 54 2.18 16.61 25.74
CA ASP A 54 1.56 17.30 26.87
C ASP A 54 0.28 16.57 27.32
N LEU A 55 0.32 15.94 28.50
CA LEU A 55 -0.77 16.03 29.50
C LEU A 55 -0.38 15.34 30.83
N HIS A 56 0.40 16.03 31.68
CA HIS A 56 0.16 16.22 33.13
C HIS A 56 1.27 17.06 33.79
#